data_AF-A0A8S2SCP9-F1
#
_entry.id   AF-A0A8S2SCP9-F1
#
_cell.length_a   1.000
_cell.length_b   1.000
_cell.length_c   1.000
_cell.angle_alpha   90.00
_cell.angle_beta   90.00
_cell.angle_gamma   90.00
#
_symmetry.space_group_name_H-M   'P 1'
#
loop_
_entity.id
_entity.type
_entity.pdbx_description
1 polymer ?
#
loop_
_entity_poly.entity_id
_entity_poly.type
_entity_poly.pdbx_seq_one_letter_code
_entity_poly.pdbx_strand_id
1 'polypeptide(L)'
;GLCLRLAEKYEELKGRQPFIMMKLYRGVALRNHEFENLKQSENKLILTNGFFSTSKSQEGVLYFAGESTTNSTPQSVLFEIECDIPAKMAILGDIAEISNFTSEEEILFDLGAAFEIQTIELN
;
A
#
# COMPACT_ATOMS: atom_id res chain seq x y z
N GLY A 1 22.03 -1.03 23.42
CA GLY A 1 20.87 -0.12 23.55
C GLY A 1 19.63 -0.76 22.99
N LEU A 2 18.43 -0.21 23.23
CA LEU A 2 17.15 -0.79 22.77
C LEU A 2 17.14 -1.06 21.26
N CYS A 3 17.67 -0.14 20.44
CA CYS A 3 17.77 -0.32 18.99
C CYS A 3 18.63 -1.51 18.55
N LEU A 4 19.73 -1.78 19.25
CA LEU A 4 20.61 -2.92 18.94
C LEU A 4 19.87 -4.25 19.16
N ARG A 5 19.12 -4.33 20.26
CA ARG A 5 18.31 -5.52 20.61
C ARG A 5 17.14 -5.72 19.64
N LEU A 6 16.58 -4.64 19.09
CA LEU A 6 15.55 -4.72 18.07
C LEU A 6 16.11 -5.21 16.74
N ALA A 7 17.29 -4.72 16.32
CA ALA A 7 17.97 -5.18 15.11
C ALA A 7 18.39 -6.65 15.19
N GLU A 8 18.97 -7.08 16.32
CA GLU A 8 19.33 -8.48 16.56
C GLU A 8 18.11 -9.41 16.49
N LYS A 9 16.99 -9.00 17.11
CA LYS A 9 15.74 -9.78 17.09
C LYS A 9 15.09 -9.79 15.70
N TYR A 10 15.23 -8.72 14.94
CA TYR A 10 14.80 -8.68 13.54
C TYR A 10 15.56 -9.70 12.70
N GLU A 11 16.90 -9.75 12.79
CA GLU A 11 17.72 -10.71 12.06
C GLU A 11 17.42 -12.17 12.47
N GLU A 12 17.18 -12.42 13.75
CA GLU A 12 16.80 -13.76 14.24
C GLU A 12 15.44 -14.23 13.70
N LEU A 13 14.49 -13.31 13.51
CA LEU A 13 13.16 -13.60 12.97
C LEU A 13 13.17 -13.74 11.44
N LYS A 14 14.06 -13.03 10.75
CA LYS A 14 14.17 -13.02 9.28
C LYS A 14 14.46 -14.40 8.69
N GLY A 15 15.24 -15.24 9.38
CA GLY A 15 15.71 -16.54 8.85
C GLY A 15 14.76 -17.74 9.01
N ARG A 16 13.57 -17.59 9.63
CA ARG A 16 12.75 -18.75 10.07
C ARG A 16 11.24 -18.64 9.89
N GLN A 17 10.72 -17.57 9.30
CA GLN A 17 9.27 -17.33 9.28
C GLN A 17 8.73 -17.34 7.85
N PRO A 18 7.51 -17.84 7.63
CA PRO A 18 6.86 -17.66 6.34
C PRO A 18 6.69 -16.16 6.08
N PHE A 19 7.08 -15.73 4.89
CA PHE A 19 6.83 -14.39 4.39
C PHE A 19 5.54 -14.39 3.59
N ILE A 20 4.79 -13.30 3.69
CA ILE A 20 3.71 -12.99 2.76
C ILE A 20 4.36 -12.23 1.61
N MET A 21 4.41 -12.89 0.45
CA MET A 21 4.86 -12.31 -0.81
C MET A 21 3.64 -12.11 -1.69
N MET A 22 3.25 -10.86 -1.93
CA MET A 22 2.14 -10.57 -2.82
C MET A 22 2.26 -9.19 -3.47
N LYS A 23 1.71 -9.08 -4.67
CA LYS A 23 1.57 -7.80 -5.37
C LYS A 23 0.13 -7.31 -5.20
N LEU A 24 -0.02 -6.05 -4.78
CA LEU A 24 -1.29 -5.42 -4.48
C LEU A 24 -1.40 -4.08 -5.19
N TYR A 25 -2.63 -3.63 -5.37
CA TYR A 25 -2.94 -2.41 -6.10
C TYR A 25 -3.91 -1.54 -5.34
N ARG A 26 -3.78 -0.22 -5.51
CA ARG A 26 -4.76 0.76 -5.02
C ARG A 26 -4.86 1.93 -5.99
N GLY A 27 -6.04 2.13 -6.57
CA GLY A 27 -6.39 3.35 -7.30
C GLY A 27 -6.91 4.42 -6.36
N VAL A 28 -6.47 5.66 -6.53
CA VAL A 28 -6.99 6.81 -5.80
C VAL A 28 -6.91 8.09 -6.63
N ALA A 29 -7.93 8.93 -6.51
CA ALA A 29 -7.91 10.30 -7.02
C ALA A 29 -7.38 11.26 -5.94
N LEU A 30 -6.19 11.84 -6.15
CA LEU A 30 -5.56 12.79 -5.21
C LEU A 30 -5.80 14.23 -5.62
N ARG A 31 -6.01 15.13 -4.65
CA ARG A 31 -6.03 16.57 -4.96
C ARG A 31 -4.63 17.01 -5.40
N ASN A 32 -4.56 18.08 -6.19
CA ASN A 32 -3.28 18.56 -6.73
C ASN A 32 -2.21 18.76 -5.65
N HIS A 33 -2.53 19.35 -4.50
CA HIS A 33 -1.55 19.53 -3.42
C HIS A 33 -1.10 18.20 -2.78
N GLU A 34 -1.97 17.20 -2.68
CA GLU A 34 -1.62 15.87 -2.17
C GLU A 34 -0.71 15.15 -3.16
N PHE A 35 -0.98 15.29 -4.46
CA PHE A 35 -0.15 14.76 -5.52
C PHE A 35 1.22 15.43 -5.59
N GLU A 36 1.30 16.76 -5.48
CA GLU A 36 2.59 17.47 -5.40
C GLU A 36 3.44 17.02 -4.21
N ASN A 37 2.80 16.77 -3.05
CA ASN A 37 3.49 16.20 -1.89
C ASN A 37 3.97 14.77 -2.15
N LEU A 38 3.14 13.95 -2.81
CA LEU A 38 3.48 12.57 -3.16
C LEU A 38 4.71 12.53 -4.07
N LYS A 39 4.77 13.36 -5.10
CA LYS A 39 5.92 13.46 -6.03
C LYS A 39 7.25 13.76 -5.34
N GLN A 40 7.21 14.40 -4.17
CA GLN A 40 8.41 14.71 -3.39
C GLN A 40 8.75 13.63 -2.35
N SER A 41 8.05 12.49 -2.37
CA SER A 41 8.12 11.45 -1.33
C SER A 41 8.80 10.17 -1.80
N GLU A 42 9.43 10.16 -2.98
CA GLU A 42 10.30 9.07 -3.40
C GLU A 42 11.42 8.81 -2.39
N ASN A 43 11.69 7.55 -2.09
CA ASN A 43 12.56 7.05 -1.02
C ASN A 43 12.16 7.50 0.39
N LYS A 44 10.87 7.82 0.62
CA LYS A 44 10.34 8.15 1.96
C LYS A 44 9.24 7.19 2.38
N LEU A 45 9.07 7.10 3.69
CA LEU A 45 7.94 6.40 4.30
C LEU A 45 6.70 7.27 4.31
N ILE A 46 5.58 6.72 3.85
CA ILE A 46 4.24 7.26 4.03
C ILE A 46 3.49 6.44 5.07
N LEU A 47 2.72 7.13 5.91
CA LEU A 47 1.85 6.54 6.92
C LEU A 47 0.40 6.78 6.54
N THR A 48 -0.44 5.77 6.70
CA THR A 48 -1.86 5.88 6.40
C THR A 48 -2.64 6.26 7.65
N ASN A 49 -3.50 7.29 7.54
CA ASN A 49 -4.34 7.76 8.65
C ASN A 49 -5.69 7.00 8.72
N GLY A 50 -5.65 5.69 8.50
CA GLY A 50 -6.84 4.85 8.41
C GLY A 50 -6.50 3.45 7.88
N PHE A 51 -7.53 2.60 7.77
CA PHE A 51 -7.41 1.33 7.06
C PHE A 51 -7.02 1.60 5.61
N PHE A 52 -6.13 0.79 5.08
CA PHE A 52 -5.64 0.96 3.73
C PHE A 52 -6.08 -0.22 2.87
N SER A 53 -7.17 0.01 2.14
CA SER A 53 -7.78 -0.99 1.26
C SER A 53 -6.99 -1.12 -0.05
N THR A 54 -6.75 -2.35 -0.45
CA THR A 54 -6.00 -2.72 -1.66
C THR A 54 -6.66 -3.94 -2.31
N SER A 55 -6.29 -4.22 -3.56
CA SER A 55 -6.79 -5.37 -4.32
C SER A 55 -5.63 -6.19 -4.88
N LYS A 56 -5.85 -7.50 -5.06
CA LYS A 56 -4.98 -8.34 -5.91
C LYS A 56 -5.17 -8.06 -7.41
N SER A 57 -6.30 -7.47 -7.80
CA SER A 57 -6.65 -7.14 -9.18
C SER A 57 -6.32 -5.68 -9.52
N GLN A 58 -5.39 -5.49 -10.46
CA GLN A 58 -5.04 -4.16 -10.97
C GLN A 58 -6.23 -3.51 -11.70
N GLU A 59 -6.92 -4.27 -12.55
CA GLU A 59 -8.08 -3.76 -13.31
C GLU A 59 -9.23 -3.34 -12.39
N GLY A 60 -9.44 -4.09 -11.30
CA GLY A 60 -10.47 -3.82 -10.31
C GLY A 60 -10.32 -2.47 -9.62
N VAL A 61 -9.09 -1.92 -9.56
CA VAL A 61 -8.85 -0.67 -8.83
C VAL A 61 -8.77 0.58 -9.71
N LEU A 62 -8.69 0.44 -11.03
CA LEU A 62 -8.57 1.60 -11.94
C LEU A 62 -9.77 2.54 -11.85
N TYR A 63 -10.96 1.99 -11.60
CA TYR A 63 -12.17 2.79 -11.40
C TYR A 63 -12.05 3.75 -10.20
N PHE A 64 -11.35 3.36 -9.12
CA PHE A 64 -11.15 4.21 -7.93
C PHE A 64 -10.13 5.35 -8.16
N ALA A 65 -9.24 5.19 -9.13
CA ALA A 65 -8.29 6.24 -9.50
C ALA A 65 -8.99 7.40 -10.26
N GLY A 66 -10.15 7.12 -10.88
CA GLY A 66 -10.92 8.08 -11.66
C GLY A 66 -10.23 8.51 -12.95
N GLU A 67 -10.95 9.27 -13.79
CA GLU A 67 -10.44 9.81 -15.05
C GLU A 67 -9.93 11.25 -14.85
N SER A 68 -8.65 11.50 -15.14
CA SER A 68 -8.08 12.87 -15.18
C SER A 68 -8.42 13.50 -16.53
N THR A 69 -9.41 14.39 -16.55
CA THR A 69 -9.89 14.99 -17.81
C THR A 69 -9.56 16.48 -17.96
N THR A 70 -9.13 17.18 -16.89
CA THR A 70 -8.74 18.62 -16.97
C THR A 70 -7.77 19.06 -15.87
N ASN A 71 -7.14 20.24 -16.03
CA ASN A 71 -6.23 20.84 -15.05
C ASN A 71 -6.85 21.16 -13.66
N SER A 72 -8.15 20.95 -13.46
CA SER A 72 -8.84 21.13 -12.16
C SER A 72 -9.38 19.82 -11.55
N THR A 73 -9.20 18.68 -12.22
CA THR A 73 -9.60 17.38 -11.65
C THR A 73 -8.51 16.85 -10.71
N PRO A 74 -8.89 16.08 -9.68
CA PRO A 74 -7.92 15.32 -8.90
C PRO A 74 -7.08 14.42 -9.82
N GLN A 75 -5.81 14.25 -9.47
CA GLN A 75 -4.84 13.45 -10.19
C GLN A 75 -5.12 11.96 -9.92
N SER A 76 -5.26 11.19 -11.00
CA SER A 76 -5.45 9.75 -10.96
C SER A 76 -4.11 9.08 -10.61
N VAL A 77 -4.07 8.33 -9.51
CA VAL A 77 -2.87 7.65 -9.02
C VAL A 77 -3.17 6.17 -8.82
N LEU A 78 -2.27 5.33 -9.34
CA LEU A 78 -2.23 3.90 -9.08
C LEU A 78 -1.01 3.60 -8.21
N PHE A 79 -1.24 3.05 -7.03
CA PHE A 79 -0.19 2.46 -6.21
C PHE A 79 -0.02 0.98 -6.61
N GLU A 80 1.20 0.60 -6.96
CA GLU A 80 1.63 -0.79 -7.04
C GLU A 80 2.46 -1.10 -5.79
N ILE A 81 2.07 -2.13 -5.05
CA ILE A 81 2.60 -2.42 -3.73
C ILE A 81 3.16 -3.83 -3.75
N GLU A 82 4.47 -3.94 -3.57
CA GLU A 82 5.13 -5.21 -3.30
C GLU A 82 5.16 -5.43 -1.79
N CYS A 83 4.42 -6.44 -1.34
CA CYS A 83 4.40 -6.84 0.05
C CYS A 83 5.40 -7.98 0.24
N ASP A 84 6.44 -7.72 1.04
CA ASP A 84 7.40 -8.70 1.55
C ASP A 84 7.46 -8.55 3.07
N ILE A 85 6.44 -9.07 3.75
CA ILE A 85 6.32 -8.94 5.22
C ILE A 85 6.39 -10.32 5.90
N PRO A 86 7.05 -10.42 7.07
CA PRO A 86 6.97 -11.62 7.88
C PRO A 86 5.52 -11.88 8.28
N ALA A 87 4.99 -13.09 8.11
CA ALA A 87 3.59 -13.41 8.39
C ALA A 87 3.17 -13.12 9.85
N LYS A 88 4.11 -13.14 10.80
CA LYS A 88 3.87 -12.76 12.21
C LYS A 88 3.67 -11.27 12.45
N MET A 89 4.09 -10.44 11.50
CA MET A 89 3.94 -8.98 11.50
C MET A 89 2.85 -8.55 10.52
N ALA A 90 2.04 -9.49 10.00
CA ALA A 90 0.96 -9.18 9.10
C ALA A 90 -0.04 -8.26 9.79
N ILE A 91 -0.07 -7.01 9.36
CA ILE A 91 -1.07 -6.00 9.69
C ILE A 91 -2.11 -5.91 8.57
N LEU A 92 -2.42 -7.04 7.94
CA LEU A 92 -3.35 -7.12 6.82
C LEU A 92 -4.28 -8.32 6.96
N GLY A 93 -5.47 -8.21 6.40
CA GLY A 93 -6.46 -9.28 6.30
C GLY A 93 -6.92 -9.46 4.85
N ASP A 94 -7.03 -10.71 4.43
CA ASP A 94 -7.77 -11.06 3.21
C ASP A 94 -9.25 -11.08 3.54
N ILE A 95 -9.99 -10.13 2.98
CA ILE A 95 -11.42 -9.95 3.26
C ILE A 95 -12.28 -10.15 2.02
N ALA A 96 -11.70 -10.69 0.95
CA ALA A 96 -12.40 -10.89 -0.33
C ALA A 96 -13.70 -11.69 -0.14
N GLU A 97 -13.71 -12.74 0.69
CA GLU A 97 -14.89 -13.60 0.88
C GLU A 97 -15.99 -13.00 1.77
N ILE A 98 -15.65 -12.00 2.60
CA ILE A 98 -16.58 -11.35 3.52
C ILE A 98 -16.95 -9.93 3.08
N SER A 99 -16.27 -9.40 2.06
CA SER A 99 -16.57 -8.12 1.46
C SER A 99 -17.88 -8.19 0.67
N ASN A 100 -18.61 -7.08 0.62
CA ASN A 100 -19.80 -6.95 -0.22
C ASN A 100 -19.46 -7.03 -1.72
N PHE A 101 -18.18 -6.87 -2.07
CA PHE A 101 -17.66 -6.89 -3.43
C PHE A 101 -16.55 -7.92 -3.57
N THR A 102 -16.90 -9.20 -3.56
CA THR A 102 -15.94 -10.32 -3.61
C THR A 102 -15.02 -10.28 -4.84
N SER A 103 -15.47 -9.67 -5.94
CA SER A 103 -14.69 -9.48 -7.16
C SER A 103 -13.55 -8.47 -7.04
N GLU A 104 -13.53 -7.66 -5.98
CA GLU A 104 -12.45 -6.71 -5.71
C GLU A 104 -11.22 -7.39 -5.12
N GLU A 105 -11.29 -8.67 -4.75
CA GLU A 105 -10.15 -9.44 -4.20
C GLU A 105 -9.40 -8.67 -3.10
N GLU A 106 -10.17 -8.07 -2.19
CA GLU A 106 -9.70 -7.03 -1.27
C GLU A 106 -8.77 -7.58 -0.19
N ILE A 107 -7.60 -6.94 -0.08
CA ILE A 107 -6.68 -7.05 1.06
C ILE A 107 -6.71 -5.73 1.83
N LEU A 108 -7.06 -5.79 3.11
CA LEU A 108 -7.20 -4.63 3.96
C LEU A 108 -6.06 -4.54 4.97
N PHE A 109 -5.28 -3.47 4.91
CA PHE A 109 -4.26 -3.18 5.93
C PHE A 109 -4.86 -2.41 7.10
N ASP A 110 -4.39 -2.74 8.31
CA ASP A 110 -4.78 -2.12 9.57
C ASP A 110 -4.25 -0.68 9.72
N LEU A 111 -4.75 0.02 10.73
CA LEU A 111 -4.38 1.38 11.08
C LEU A 111 -2.87 1.52 11.30
N GLY A 112 -2.28 2.57 10.73
CA GLY A 112 -0.87 2.87 10.89
C GLY A 112 0.05 2.01 10.03
N ALA A 113 -0.47 1.35 9.00
CA ALA A 113 0.35 0.77 7.95
C ALA A 113 1.30 1.82 7.35
N ALA A 114 2.54 1.40 7.13
CA ALA A 114 3.60 2.24 6.61
C ALA A 114 4.12 1.62 5.30
N PHE A 115 4.34 2.47 4.31
CA PHE A 115 4.84 2.06 3.00
C PHE A 115 6.02 2.93 2.62
N GLU A 116 7.07 2.33 2.06
CA GLU A 116 8.15 3.07 1.44
C GLU A 116 7.83 3.29 -0.04
N ILE A 117 7.87 4.54 -0.48
CA ILE A 117 7.73 4.85 -1.91
C ILE A 117 9.08 4.64 -2.57
N GLN A 118 9.20 3.60 -3.39
CA GLN A 118 10.44 3.31 -4.10
C GLN A 118 10.63 4.23 -5.30
N THR A 119 9.62 4.31 -6.16
CA THR A 119 9.66 5.07 -7.42
C THR A 119 8.33 5.76 -7.67
N ILE A 120 8.36 6.81 -8.47
CA ILE A 120 7.17 7.52 -8.95
C ILE A 120 7.30 7.73 -10.45
N GLU A 121 6.37 7.16 -11.21
CA GLU A 121 6.33 7.29 -12.67
C GLU A 121 5.16 8.18 -13.09
N LEU A 122 5.42 9.11 -14.01
CA LEU A 122 4.42 10.01 -14.58
C LEU A 122 4.12 9.53 -16.00
N ASN A 123 2.85 9.19 -16.25
CA ASN A 123 2.35 8.81 -17.58
C ASN A 123 2.03 10.02 -18.45
#